data_AF-A0A6H1P4A1-F1
#
_entry.id   AF-A0A6H1P4A1-F1
#
_cell.length_a   1.000
_cell.length_b   1.000
_cell.length_c   1.000
_cell.angle_alpha   90.00
_cell.angle_beta   90.00
_cell.angle_gamma   90.00
#
_symmetry.space_group_name_H-M   'P 1'
#
loop_
_entity.id
_entity.type
_entity.pdbx_description
1 polymer ?
#
loop_
_entity_poly.entity_id
_entity_poly.type
_entity_poly.pdbx_seq_one_letter_code
_entity_poly.pdbx_strand_id
1 'polypeptide(L)' 'MYISYKNFQGGINNLVVVESNGVVTTSIKDTETAIRTHKRKLKRLKAKQK' A
#
# COMPACT_ATOMS: atom_id res chain seq x y z
N MET A 1 -5.55 7.82 5.29
CA MET A 1 -4.95 6.59 4.74
C MET A 1 -6.01 5.53 4.79
N TYR A 2 -6.41 5.00 3.65
CA TYR A 2 -7.46 4.00 3.53
C TYR A 2 -6.83 2.61 3.32
N ILE A 3 -7.35 1.60 4.01
CA ILE A 3 -6.90 0.22 3.89
C ILE A 3 -8.10 -0.60 3.43
N SER A 4 -7.94 -1.34 2.34
CA SER A 4 -8.93 -2.29 1.84
C SER A 4 -8.30 -3.63 1.55
N TYR A 5 -9.14 -4.66 1.49
CA TYR A 5 -8.74 -6.00 1.13
C TYR A 5 -9.42 -6.33 -0.20
N LYS A 6 -8.64 -6.81 -1.17
CA LYS A 6 -9.15 -7.30 -2.44
C LYS A 6 -8.70 -8.74 -2.65
N ASN A 7 -9.51 -9.50 -3.37
CA ASN A 7 -9.06 -10.77 -3.91
C ASN A 7 -8.33 -10.48 -5.21
N PHE A 8 -7.04 -10.83 -5.28
CA PHE A 8 -6.29 -10.66 -6.51
C PHE A 8 -6.76 -11.70 -7.53
N GLN A 9 -6.97 -11.28 -8.77
CA GLN A 9 -7.45 -12.11 -9.87
C GLN A 9 -6.40 -13.19 -10.18
N GLY A 10 -6.53 -14.34 -9.51
CA GLY A 10 -5.49 -15.36 -9.39
C GLY A 10 -5.57 -16.24 -8.14
N GLY A 11 -6.57 -16.01 -7.25
CA GLY A 11 -6.83 -16.90 -6.10
C GLY A 11 -6.05 -16.56 -4.83
N ILE A 12 -5.28 -15.46 -4.83
CA ILE A 12 -4.64 -14.95 -3.61
C ILE A 12 -5.70 -14.16 -2.83
N ASN A 13 -6.37 -14.88 -1.91
CA ASN A 13 -7.17 -14.26 -0.86
C ASN A 13 -6.22 -13.46 0.05
N ASN A 14 -6.58 -12.21 0.33
CA ASN A 14 -5.86 -11.25 1.22
C ASN A 14 -4.86 -10.29 0.57
N LEU A 15 -5.12 -9.78 -0.65
CA LEU A 15 -4.37 -8.62 -1.14
C LEU A 15 -4.75 -7.38 -0.33
N VAL A 16 -3.82 -6.89 0.48
CA VAL A 16 -3.98 -5.63 1.21
C VAL A 16 -3.65 -4.48 0.28
N VAL A 17 -4.58 -3.53 0.15
CA VAL A 17 -4.43 -2.31 -0.63
C VAL A 17 -4.46 -1.12 0.32
N VAL A 18 -3.37 -0.35 0.34
CA VAL A 18 -3.23 0.89 1.12
C VAL A 18 -3.15 2.07 0.18
N GLU A 19 -4.03 3.05 0.38
CA GLU A 19 -4.15 4.24 -0.45
C GLU A 19 -4.13 5.53 0.37
N SER A 20 -3.32 6.50 -0.07
CA SER A 20 -3.38 7.88 0.38
C SER A 20 -2.63 8.83 -0.56
N ASN A 21 -3.06 10.09 -0.63
CA ASN A 21 -2.40 11.15 -1.41
C ASN A 21 -2.11 10.77 -2.88
N GLY A 22 -3.05 10.07 -3.53
CA GLY A 22 -2.89 9.59 -4.91
C GLY A 22 -1.89 8.44 -5.08
N VAL A 23 -1.35 7.90 -3.99
CA VAL A 23 -0.43 6.77 -4.00
C VAL A 23 -1.19 5.52 -3.60
N VAL A 24 -1.04 4.46 -4.40
CA VAL A 24 -1.54 3.11 -4.08
C VAL A 24 -0.35 2.21 -3.77
N THR A 25 -0.50 1.35 -2.76
CA THR A 25 0.48 0.32 -2.39
C THR A 25 -0.26 -0.96 -2.07
N THR A 26 0.16 -2.06 -2.66
CA THR A 26 -0.44 -3.38 -2.45
C THR A 26 0.54 -4.34 -1.79
N SER A 27 0.04 -5.29 -1.00
CA SER A 27 0.85 -6.36 -0.42
C SER A 27 0.04 -7.64 -0.26
N ILE A 28 0.70 -8.77 -0.48
CA ILE A 28 0.14 -10.12 -0.29
C ILE A 28 0.58 -10.78 1.03
N LYS A 29 1.42 -10.10 1.82
CA LYS A 29 2.00 -10.67 3.06
C LYS A 29 1.10 -10.39 4.26
N ASP A 30 1.04 -9.14 4.67
CA ASP A 30 0.28 -8.67 5.82
C ASP A 30 0.02 -7.16 5.70
N THR A 31 -0.93 -6.69 6.50
CA THR A 31 -1.31 -5.27 6.50
C THR A 31 -0.17 -4.36 6.96
N GLU A 32 0.61 -4.79 7.95
CA GLU A 32 1.69 -3.99 8.53
C GLU A 32 2.80 -3.69 7.51
N THR A 33 3.17 -4.68 6.71
CA THR A 33 4.15 -4.57 5.62
C THR A 33 3.63 -3.64 4.53
N ALA A 34 2.33 -3.72 4.18
CA ALA A 34 1.70 -2.81 3.24
C ALA A 34 1.81 -1.36 3.73
N ILE A 35 1.45 -1.11 5.00
CA ILE A 35 1.51 0.22 5.63
C ILE A 35 2.96 0.74 5.69
N ARG A 36 3.91 -0.08 6.13
CA ARG A 36 5.32 0.30 6.25
C ARG A 36 5.90 0.70 4.89
N THR A 37 5.60 -0.10 3.86
CA THR A 37 6.04 0.18 2.49
C THR A 37 5.40 1.46 1.96
N HIS A 38 4.10 1.65 2.22
CA HIS A 38 3.37 2.84 1.83
C HIS A 38 3.97 4.11 2.47
N LYS A 39 4.23 4.10 3.78
CA LYS A 39 4.89 5.19 4.50
C LYS A 39 6.27 5.53 3.93
N ARG A 40 7.08 4.52 3.58
CA ARG A 40 8.39 4.74 2.93
C ARG A 40 8.25 5.41 1.57
N LYS A 41 7.26 5.00 0.77
CA LYS A 41 6.97 5.59 -0.55
C LYS A 41 6.56 7.06 -0.41
N LEU A 42 5.66 7.37 0.52
CA LEU A 42 5.26 8.75 0.83
C LEU A 42 6.44 9.61 1.29
N LYS A 43 7.33 9.09 2.16
CA LYS A 43 8.53 9.81 2.61
C LYS A 43 9.44 10.18 1.43
N ARG A 44 9.66 9.25 0.50
CA ARG A 44 10.46 9.49 -0.72
C ARG A 44 9.82 10.52 -1.64
N LEU A 45 8.49 10.49 -1.80
CA LEU A 45 7.78 11.46 -2.61
C LEU A 45 7.86 12.87 -2.01
N LYS A 46 7.65 13.00 -0.70
CA LYS A 46 7.84 14.29 0.00
C LYS A 46 9.26 14.83 -0.14
N ALA A 47 10.26 13.96 -0.09
CA ALA A 47 11.66 14.37 -0.26
C ALA A 47 11.99 14.83 -1.69
N LYS A 48 11.29 14.32 -2.72
CA LYS A 48 11.47 14.75 -4.12
C LYS A 48 10.75 16.06 -4.47
N GLN A 49 9.78 16.49 -3.67
CA GLN A 49 9.03 17.74 -3.87
C GLN A 49 9.73 18.96 -3.23
N LYS A 50 10.86 18.74 -2.54
CA LYS A 50 11.67 19.76 -1.89
C LYS A 50 12.89 20.06 -2.74
#